data_AF-A0A669BC76-F1
#
_entry.id   AF-A0A669BC76-F1
#
_cell.length_a   1.000
_cell.length_b   1.000
_cell.length_c   1.000
_cell.angle_alpha   90.00
_cell.angle_beta   90.00
_cell.angle_gamma   90.00
#
_symmetry.space_group_name_H-M   'P 1'
#
loop_
_entity.id
_entity.type
_entity.pdbx_description
1 polymer ?
#
loop_
_entity_poly.entity_id
_entity_poly.type
_entity_poly.pdbx_seq_one_letter_code
_entity_poly.pdbx_strand_id
1 'polypeptide(L)'
;MEETSLLCLLFLISLLSCTTNQARLTVSPSSSQFFEGDFVLLICEEDDSSAGWTLRRNTSKQQRNQCGDGWGTSANLSCDIGYIVERDSGVYWCESREGPISNMVNLTVTGGSVILQSPVLPVMEGDDVTLLCKTKTTPSNLPAAFYKDGSLIRKQPTGHMTIQHVSRSDEGLYKCDISGHGESPSSWITVTGTLTTTTLPPTSALPPHSFSLHRVFRVVLHLVVFCPYLISTLLMVSLYRHRAKEITCILQSHPLRKYVFTSMLLMQRKITTTAAFRCFTL
;
A
#
# COMPACT_ATOMS: atom_id res chain seq x y z
N MET A 1 20.16 27.05 14.17
CA MET A 1 20.37 26.05 13.09
C MET A 1 19.80 24.68 13.46
N GLU A 2 19.58 24.39 14.76
CA GLU A 2 18.91 23.18 15.26
C GLU A 2 17.40 23.11 14.94
N GLU A 3 16.66 24.19 15.15
CA GLU A 3 15.20 24.26 14.93
C GLU A 3 14.77 23.87 13.49
N THR A 4 15.50 24.38 12.49
CA THR A 4 15.26 24.08 11.07
C THR A 4 15.54 22.62 10.71
N SER A 5 16.46 21.97 11.42
CA SER A 5 16.82 20.57 11.21
C SER A 5 15.74 19.63 11.79
N LEU A 6 15.16 20.00 12.92
CA LEU A 6 14.12 19.21 13.61
C LEU A 6 12.80 19.27 12.83
N LEU A 7 12.44 20.44 12.29
CA LEU A 7 11.31 20.61 11.37
C LEU A 7 11.47 19.81 10.07
N CYS A 8 12.66 19.79 9.47
CA CYS A 8 12.94 18.94 8.31
C CYS A 8 12.84 17.45 8.63
N LEU A 9 13.30 17.03 9.81
CA LEU A 9 13.23 15.63 10.23
C LEU A 9 11.79 15.19 10.48
N LEU A 10 10.97 16.02 11.13
CA LEU A 10 9.54 15.78 11.34
C LEU A 10 8.78 15.76 10.00
N PHE A 11 9.14 16.61 9.06
CA PHE A 11 8.56 16.61 7.71
C PHE A 11 8.93 15.34 6.93
N LEU A 12 10.18 14.88 7.01
CA LEU A 12 10.62 13.62 6.41
C LEU A 12 9.97 12.40 7.06
N ILE A 13 9.84 12.38 8.40
CA ILE A 13 9.11 11.33 9.11
C ILE A 13 7.64 11.35 8.70
N SER A 14 7.00 12.52 8.59
CA SER A 14 5.63 12.67 8.08
C SER A 14 5.47 12.13 6.65
N LEU A 15 6.42 12.44 5.76
CA LEU A 15 6.47 11.89 4.38
C LEU A 15 6.70 10.38 4.33
N LEU A 16 7.47 9.82 5.28
CA LEU A 16 7.75 8.39 5.42
C LEU A 16 6.63 7.62 6.16
N SER A 17 5.79 8.35 6.91
CA SER A 17 4.65 7.82 7.68
C SER A 17 3.33 7.94 6.92
N CYS A 18 3.36 8.19 5.60
CA CYS A 18 2.16 8.21 4.80
C CYS A 18 1.53 6.82 4.80
N THR A 19 0.66 6.57 5.78
CA THR A 19 -0.28 5.47 5.76
C THR A 19 -1.12 5.69 4.51
N THR A 20 -0.98 4.80 3.54
CA THR A 20 -1.91 4.74 2.41
C THR A 20 -3.24 4.31 3.00
N ASN A 21 -4.08 5.26 3.41
CA ASN A 21 -5.46 5.01 3.78
C ASN A 21 -6.16 4.48 2.51
N GLN A 22 -6.23 3.16 2.39
CA GLN A 22 -6.84 2.51 1.24
C GLN A 22 -8.29 2.22 1.59
N ALA A 23 -9.22 2.91 0.95
CA ALA A 23 -10.63 2.61 1.15
C ALA A 23 -10.97 1.18 0.70
N ARG A 24 -11.94 0.58 1.38
CA ARG A 24 -12.48 -0.73 1.07
C ARG A 24 -13.94 -0.59 0.64
N LEU A 25 -14.27 -1.07 -0.55
CA LEU A 25 -15.65 -1.13 -1.01
C LEU A 25 -16.35 -2.38 -0.47
N THR A 26 -17.48 -2.17 0.20
CA THR A 26 -18.38 -3.21 0.67
C THR A 26 -19.77 -3.10 0.02
N VAL A 27 -20.50 -4.21 0.00
CA VAL A 27 -21.81 -4.34 -0.65
C VAL A 27 -22.81 -4.90 0.35
N SER A 28 -23.99 -4.31 0.42
CA SER A 28 -25.09 -4.77 1.26
C SER A 28 -26.36 -4.98 0.42
N PRO A 29 -26.96 -6.19 0.44
CA PRO A 29 -26.46 -7.40 1.10
C PRO A 29 -25.16 -7.94 0.47
N SER A 30 -24.34 -8.64 1.25
CA SER A 30 -23.04 -9.17 0.81
C SER A 30 -23.22 -10.35 -0.16
N SER A 31 -23.46 -10.02 -1.43
CA SER A 31 -23.67 -10.96 -2.53
C SER A 31 -23.06 -10.41 -3.81
N SER A 32 -22.54 -11.30 -4.67
CA SER A 32 -22.11 -10.94 -6.03
C SER A 32 -23.24 -10.98 -7.05
N GLN A 33 -24.38 -11.61 -6.73
CA GLN A 33 -25.52 -11.77 -7.62
C GLN A 33 -26.81 -11.22 -6.99
N PHE A 34 -27.64 -10.62 -7.85
CA PHE A 34 -28.91 -9.99 -7.48
C PHE A 34 -29.98 -10.29 -8.53
N PHE A 35 -31.23 -10.33 -8.09
CA PHE A 35 -32.37 -10.32 -9.01
C PHE A 35 -32.62 -8.92 -9.54
N GLU A 36 -33.14 -8.84 -10.76
CA GLU A 36 -33.73 -7.60 -11.24
C GLU A 36 -34.84 -7.12 -10.29
N GLY A 37 -34.64 -5.90 -9.82
CA GLY A 37 -35.47 -5.19 -8.86
C GLY A 37 -35.03 -5.27 -7.40
N ASP A 38 -33.91 -5.93 -7.11
CA ASP A 38 -33.31 -5.90 -5.79
C ASP A 38 -32.77 -4.51 -5.44
N PHE A 39 -32.68 -4.26 -4.14
CA PHE A 39 -31.99 -3.12 -3.55
C PHE A 39 -30.51 -3.45 -3.33
N VAL A 40 -29.61 -2.53 -3.70
CA VAL A 40 -28.17 -2.66 -3.46
C VAL A 40 -27.62 -1.39 -2.85
N LEU A 41 -26.89 -1.52 -1.74
CA LEU A 41 -26.14 -0.45 -1.11
C LEU A 41 -24.64 -0.73 -1.22
N LEU A 42 -23.91 0.22 -1.80
CA LEU A 42 -22.45 0.17 -1.90
C LEU A 42 -21.84 1.19 -0.94
N ILE A 43 -20.79 0.81 -0.21
CA ILE A 43 -20.20 1.67 0.83
C ILE A 43 -18.67 1.64 0.69
N CYS A 44 -18.05 2.82 0.63
CA CYS A 44 -16.60 2.97 0.75
C CYS A 44 -16.24 3.13 2.24
N GLU A 45 -15.73 2.07 2.85
CA GLU A 45 -15.19 2.10 4.21
C GLU A 45 -13.80 2.76 4.19
N GLU A 46 -13.58 3.77 5.04
CA GLU A 46 -12.34 4.51 5.18
C GLU A 46 -12.02 4.72 6.67
N ASP A 47 -10.74 4.67 7.04
CA ASP A 47 -10.28 4.87 8.43
C ASP A 47 -10.22 6.37 8.83
N ASP A 48 -10.07 7.29 7.87
CA ASP A 48 -10.05 8.75 8.09
C ASP A 48 -10.76 9.50 6.95
N SER A 49 -11.88 10.18 7.24
CA SER A 49 -12.87 10.79 6.31
C SER A 49 -12.36 11.88 5.33
N SER A 50 -11.07 12.03 5.11
CA SER A 50 -10.49 13.22 4.45
C SER A 50 -10.26 13.14 2.94
N ALA A 51 -10.22 11.94 2.33
CA ALA A 51 -9.82 11.80 0.92
C ALA A 51 -10.97 12.00 -0.11
N GLY A 52 -12.22 12.11 0.34
CA GLY A 52 -13.36 12.46 -0.51
C GLY A 52 -13.60 11.45 -1.65
N TRP A 53 -13.84 10.19 -1.30
CA TRP A 53 -14.04 9.08 -2.23
C TRP A 53 -15.28 9.22 -3.10
N THR A 54 -15.11 8.91 -4.38
CA THR A 54 -16.17 8.89 -5.36
C THR A 54 -16.44 7.46 -5.80
N LEU A 55 -17.68 7.00 -5.63
CA LEU A 55 -18.08 5.68 -6.07
C LEU A 55 -18.31 5.67 -7.59
N ARG A 56 -17.63 4.76 -8.27
CA ARG A 56 -17.65 4.60 -9.73
C ARG A 56 -18.11 3.22 -10.14
N ARG A 57 -18.58 3.13 -11.39
CA ARG A 57 -18.88 1.86 -12.06
C ARG A 57 -18.50 1.83 -13.53
N ASN A 58 -18.27 0.61 -14.01
CA ASN A 58 -18.21 0.25 -15.43
C ASN A 58 -19.30 -0.78 -15.71
N THR A 59 -20.23 -0.44 -16.59
CA THR A 59 -21.27 -1.36 -17.08
C THR A 59 -21.13 -1.55 -18.59
N SER A 60 -21.97 -2.40 -19.18
CA SER A 60 -21.95 -2.66 -20.63
C SER A 60 -22.24 -1.41 -21.49
N LYS A 61 -23.00 -0.45 -20.97
CA LYS A 61 -23.40 0.77 -21.70
C LYS A 61 -22.55 1.99 -21.39
N GLN A 62 -22.01 2.08 -20.18
CA GLN A 62 -21.38 3.29 -19.68
C GLN A 62 -20.10 2.96 -18.93
N GLN A 63 -19.09 3.79 -19.12
CA GLN A 63 -17.77 3.61 -18.53
C GLN A 63 -17.47 4.77 -17.58
N ARG A 64 -17.01 4.44 -16.38
CA ARG A 64 -16.47 5.34 -15.37
C ARG A 64 -17.47 6.37 -14.83
N ASN A 65 -18.74 5.99 -14.74
CA ASN A 65 -19.78 6.89 -14.23
C ASN A 65 -19.73 6.99 -12.71
N GLN A 66 -19.96 8.20 -12.21
CA GLN A 66 -20.05 8.50 -10.78
C GLN A 66 -21.48 8.24 -10.27
N CYS A 67 -21.61 7.72 -9.05
CA CYS A 67 -22.92 7.59 -8.40
C CYS A 67 -23.62 8.95 -8.27
N GLY A 68 -24.91 9.00 -8.58
CA GLY A 68 -25.70 10.24 -8.68
C GLY A 68 -25.77 10.83 -10.10
N ASP A 69 -24.90 10.40 -11.02
CA ASP A 69 -24.93 10.82 -12.43
C ASP A 69 -25.80 9.87 -13.28
N GLY A 70 -27.12 9.95 -13.08
CA GLY A 70 -28.10 9.14 -13.82
C GLY A 70 -28.20 7.68 -13.35
N TRP A 71 -27.57 7.32 -12.23
CA TRP A 71 -27.73 6.04 -11.57
C TRP A 71 -27.39 6.15 -10.07
N GLY A 72 -28.14 5.40 -9.25
CA GLY A 72 -28.01 5.41 -7.80
C GLY A 72 -28.25 6.80 -7.16
N THR A 73 -28.28 6.81 -5.84
CA THR A 73 -28.34 8.03 -5.03
C THR A 73 -27.09 8.08 -4.17
N SER A 74 -26.24 9.09 -4.38
CA SER A 74 -25.02 9.26 -3.60
C SER A 74 -25.34 9.86 -2.23
N ALA A 75 -24.87 9.22 -1.17
CA ALA A 75 -24.95 9.72 0.21
C ALA A 75 -23.56 9.64 0.85
N ASN A 76 -22.73 10.66 0.60
CA ASN A 76 -21.35 10.74 1.08
C ASN A 76 -20.49 9.54 0.60
N LEU A 77 -20.20 8.58 1.49
CA LEU A 77 -19.39 7.38 1.19
C LEU A 77 -20.23 6.21 0.64
N SER A 78 -21.55 6.36 0.58
CA SER A 78 -22.43 5.30 0.07
C SER A 78 -23.14 5.67 -1.22
N CYS A 79 -23.52 4.63 -1.97
CA CYS A 79 -24.34 4.71 -3.17
C CYS A 79 -25.51 3.74 -3.05
N ASP A 80 -26.70 4.30 -3.02
CA ASP A 80 -27.96 3.56 -2.92
C ASP A 80 -28.54 3.30 -4.31
N ILE A 81 -28.78 2.02 -4.64
CA ILE A 81 -29.46 1.61 -5.86
C ILE A 81 -30.80 1.00 -5.46
N GLY A 82 -31.84 1.84 -5.47
CA GLY A 82 -33.20 1.46 -5.07
C GLY A 82 -33.82 0.30 -5.86
N TYR A 83 -33.51 0.20 -7.15
CA TYR A 83 -34.00 -0.84 -8.05
C TYR A 83 -32.93 -1.15 -9.09
N ILE A 84 -32.25 -2.29 -8.93
CA ILE A 84 -31.17 -2.70 -9.83
C ILE A 84 -31.73 -3.45 -11.05
N VAL A 85 -31.22 -3.16 -12.24
CA VAL A 85 -31.60 -3.85 -13.49
C VAL A 85 -30.43 -4.61 -14.10
N GLU A 86 -30.70 -5.53 -15.04
CA GLU A 86 -29.65 -6.30 -15.73
C GLU A 86 -28.52 -5.43 -16.30
N ARG A 87 -28.88 -4.21 -16.75
CA ARG A 87 -27.95 -3.22 -17.32
C ARG A 87 -27.00 -2.59 -16.31
N ASP A 88 -27.27 -2.74 -15.02
CA ASP A 88 -26.38 -2.33 -13.94
C ASP A 88 -25.32 -3.39 -13.62
N SER A 89 -25.35 -4.57 -14.26
CA SER A 89 -24.27 -5.54 -14.14
C SER A 89 -22.93 -4.93 -14.58
N GLY A 90 -21.89 -5.16 -13.78
CA GLY A 90 -20.60 -4.53 -14.03
C GLY A 90 -19.67 -4.49 -12.83
N VAL A 91 -18.59 -3.73 -12.99
CA VAL A 91 -17.53 -3.58 -11.99
C VAL A 91 -17.68 -2.25 -11.26
N TYR A 92 -17.57 -2.28 -9.94
CA TYR A 92 -17.75 -1.14 -9.03
C TYR A 92 -16.50 -0.95 -8.17
N TRP A 93 -16.13 0.31 -7.91
CA TRP A 93 -14.99 0.67 -7.06
C TRP A 93 -15.13 2.10 -6.51
N CYS A 94 -14.38 2.42 -5.47
CA CYS A 94 -14.20 3.78 -4.96
C CYS A 94 -12.91 4.37 -5.54
N GLU A 95 -12.95 5.62 -5.99
CA GLU A 95 -11.78 6.37 -6.48
C GLU A 95 -11.60 7.64 -5.64
N SER A 96 -10.39 7.87 -5.14
CA SER A 96 -10.06 9.11 -4.41
C SER A 96 -9.69 10.24 -5.38
N ARG A 97 -9.69 11.48 -4.89
CA ARG A 97 -9.32 12.64 -5.71
C ARG A 97 -7.86 12.63 -6.12
N GLU A 98 -7.02 11.98 -5.32
CA GLU A 98 -5.58 11.86 -5.50
C GLU A 98 -5.20 10.70 -6.44
N GLY A 99 -6.16 9.87 -6.86
CA GLY A 99 -5.97 8.78 -7.81
C GLY A 99 -5.99 7.34 -7.28
N PRO A 100 -5.72 7.04 -5.99
CA PRO A 100 -5.94 5.71 -5.42
C PRO A 100 -7.35 5.16 -5.65
N ILE A 101 -7.44 3.84 -5.80
CA ILE A 101 -8.72 3.10 -5.91
C ILE A 101 -8.82 2.02 -4.85
N SER A 102 -10.05 1.71 -4.44
CA SER A 102 -10.36 0.59 -3.56
C SER A 102 -10.25 -0.75 -4.27
N ASN A 103 -10.58 -1.85 -3.57
CA ASN A 103 -10.93 -3.10 -4.23
C ASN A 103 -12.07 -2.90 -5.24
N MET A 104 -12.07 -3.74 -6.27
CA MET A 104 -13.15 -3.82 -7.24
C MET A 104 -14.08 -4.98 -6.89
N VAL A 105 -15.38 -4.76 -7.08
CA VAL A 105 -16.39 -5.81 -6.96
C VAL A 105 -17.15 -5.96 -8.27
N ASN A 106 -17.45 -7.19 -8.67
CA ASN A 106 -18.24 -7.48 -9.87
C ASN A 106 -19.65 -7.92 -9.45
N LEU A 107 -20.66 -7.16 -9.86
CA LEU A 107 -22.05 -7.45 -9.58
C LEU A 107 -22.73 -7.97 -10.84
N THR A 108 -23.44 -9.08 -10.69
CA THR A 108 -24.26 -9.67 -11.74
C THR A 108 -25.72 -9.56 -11.39
N VAL A 109 -26.50 -8.94 -12.27
CA VAL A 109 -27.94 -8.76 -12.10
C VAL A 109 -28.63 -9.60 -13.17
N THR A 110 -29.53 -10.49 -12.73
CA THR A 110 -30.22 -11.43 -13.63
C THR A 110 -31.72 -11.18 -13.62
N GLY A 111 -32.34 -11.18 -14.81
CA GLY A 111 -33.77 -11.34 -15.01
C GLY A 111 -34.23 -12.80 -14.92
N GLY A 112 -33.29 -13.74 -14.71
CA GLY A 112 -33.56 -15.14 -14.44
C GLY A 112 -34.25 -15.40 -13.09
N SER A 113 -34.63 -16.66 -12.87
CA SER A 113 -35.37 -17.06 -11.67
C SER A 113 -34.50 -17.55 -10.51
N VAL A 114 -33.19 -17.74 -10.73
CA VAL A 114 -32.26 -18.32 -9.75
C VAL A 114 -30.99 -17.46 -9.65
N ILE A 115 -30.51 -17.24 -8.41
CA ILE A 115 -29.22 -16.63 -8.11
C ILE A 115 -28.42 -17.48 -7.13
N LEU A 116 -27.10 -17.35 -7.21
CA LEU A 116 -26.16 -17.84 -6.21
C LEU A 116 -25.72 -16.66 -5.34
N GLN A 117 -26.15 -16.64 -4.08
CA GLN A 117 -25.60 -15.73 -3.07
C GLN A 117 -24.24 -16.27 -2.62
N SER A 118 -23.18 -15.72 -3.20
CA SER A 118 -21.78 -15.96 -2.85
C SER A 118 -21.13 -14.68 -2.32
N PRO A 119 -20.08 -14.79 -1.49
CA PRO A 119 -19.32 -13.64 -1.02
C PRO A 119 -18.83 -12.78 -2.17
N VAL A 120 -19.07 -11.47 -2.09
CA VAL A 120 -18.61 -10.51 -3.10
C VAL A 120 -17.13 -10.12 -2.93
N LEU A 121 -16.57 -10.37 -1.74
CA LEU A 121 -15.18 -10.10 -1.40
C LEU A 121 -14.38 -11.41 -1.31
N PRO A 122 -13.05 -11.35 -1.49
CA PRO A 122 -12.19 -12.51 -1.29
C PRO A 122 -12.35 -13.11 0.12
N VAL A 123 -12.32 -14.43 0.18
CA VAL A 123 -12.47 -15.23 1.40
C VAL A 123 -11.08 -15.58 1.93
N MET A 124 -10.86 -15.54 3.25
CA MET A 124 -9.58 -15.95 3.83
C MET A 124 -9.49 -17.47 4.00
N GLU A 125 -8.29 -18.02 3.84
CA GLU A 125 -8.07 -19.43 4.18
C GLU A 125 -8.35 -19.72 5.65
N GLY A 126 -9.05 -20.84 5.90
CA GLY A 126 -9.50 -21.26 7.21
C GLY A 126 -10.91 -20.77 7.58
N ASP A 127 -11.45 -19.78 6.87
CA ASP A 127 -12.82 -19.30 7.10
C ASP A 127 -13.85 -20.32 6.60
N ASP A 128 -15.07 -20.24 7.14
CA ASP A 128 -16.22 -20.98 6.65
C ASP A 128 -17.08 -20.08 5.75
N VAL A 129 -17.42 -20.58 4.56
CA VAL A 129 -18.26 -19.86 3.59
C VAL A 129 -19.55 -20.62 3.37
N THR A 130 -20.67 -19.92 3.45
CA THR A 130 -21.97 -20.46 3.08
C THR A 130 -22.44 -19.85 1.77
N LEU A 131 -22.69 -20.71 0.80
CA LEU A 131 -23.32 -20.40 -0.47
C LEU A 131 -24.80 -20.71 -0.38
N LEU A 132 -25.63 -19.79 -0.87
CA LEU A 132 -27.08 -19.94 -0.83
C LEU A 132 -27.66 -19.80 -2.25
N CYS A 133 -28.29 -20.87 -2.72
CA CYS A 133 -29.02 -20.87 -3.98
C CYS A 133 -30.46 -20.44 -3.73
N LYS A 134 -30.91 -19.35 -4.35
CA LYS A 134 -32.25 -18.80 -4.14
C LYS A 134 -33.02 -18.72 -5.43
N THR A 135 -34.31 -19.00 -5.35
CA THR A 135 -35.27 -18.61 -6.39
C THR A 135 -35.95 -17.30 -6.04
N LYS A 136 -36.48 -16.63 -7.07
CA LYS A 136 -37.33 -15.44 -6.92
C LYS A 136 -38.71 -15.78 -6.33
N THR A 137 -39.16 -17.03 -6.49
CA THR A 137 -40.47 -17.54 -6.05
C THR A 137 -40.45 -18.00 -4.59
N THR A 138 -41.60 -17.96 -3.90
CA THR A 138 -41.72 -18.47 -2.52
C THR A 138 -42.24 -19.91 -2.49
N PRO A 139 -41.63 -20.82 -1.71
CA PRO A 139 -40.44 -20.62 -0.88
C PRO A 139 -39.16 -20.46 -1.72
N SER A 140 -38.30 -19.51 -1.33
CA SER A 140 -37.09 -19.14 -2.09
C SER A 140 -35.96 -20.16 -1.96
N ASN A 141 -35.95 -20.91 -0.85
CA ASN A 141 -34.94 -21.91 -0.55
C ASN A 141 -35.48 -23.29 -0.92
N LEU A 142 -35.02 -23.81 -2.05
CA LEU A 142 -35.43 -25.10 -2.61
C LEU A 142 -34.22 -26.03 -2.71
N PRO A 143 -34.44 -27.35 -2.89
CA PRO A 143 -33.37 -28.28 -3.18
C PRO A 143 -32.54 -27.82 -4.39
N ALA A 144 -31.24 -27.69 -4.21
CA ALA A 144 -30.33 -27.17 -5.23
C ALA A 144 -29.11 -28.07 -5.43
N ALA A 145 -28.65 -28.15 -6.68
CA ALA A 145 -27.39 -28.74 -7.06
C ALA A 145 -26.33 -27.64 -7.21
N PHE A 146 -25.19 -27.79 -6.56
CA PHE A 146 -24.06 -26.86 -6.64
C PHE A 146 -22.99 -27.41 -7.56
N TYR A 147 -22.42 -26.52 -8.37
CA TYR A 147 -21.34 -26.84 -9.30
C TYR A 147 -20.14 -25.93 -9.06
N LYS A 148 -18.95 -26.49 -9.20
CA LYS A 148 -17.68 -25.77 -9.23
C LYS A 148 -16.93 -26.16 -10.51
N ASP A 149 -16.50 -25.16 -11.27
CA ASP A 149 -15.73 -25.35 -12.51
C ASP A 149 -16.43 -26.34 -13.48
N GLY A 150 -17.76 -26.26 -13.54
CA GLY A 150 -18.62 -27.13 -14.35
C GLY A 150 -18.92 -28.51 -13.76
N SER A 151 -18.28 -28.91 -12.66
CA SER A 151 -18.47 -30.21 -12.01
C SER A 151 -19.45 -30.13 -10.84
N LEU A 152 -20.35 -31.11 -10.72
CA LEU A 152 -21.27 -31.20 -9.58
C LEU A 152 -20.48 -31.50 -8.30
N ILE A 153 -20.56 -30.60 -7.31
CA ILE A 153 -19.87 -30.77 -6.02
C ILE A 153 -20.79 -31.29 -4.93
N ARG A 154 -22.07 -30.87 -4.92
CA ARG A 154 -23.00 -31.21 -3.83
C ARG A 154 -24.46 -30.96 -4.21
N LYS A 155 -25.39 -31.70 -3.60
CA LYS A 155 -26.85 -31.46 -3.70
C LYS A 155 -27.42 -31.24 -2.30
N GLN A 156 -28.07 -30.11 -2.07
CA GLN A 156 -28.52 -29.66 -0.75
C GLN A 156 -30.04 -29.49 -0.75
N PRO A 157 -30.77 -30.13 0.18
CA PRO A 157 -32.23 -30.09 0.20
C PRO A 157 -32.79 -28.69 0.54
N THR A 158 -32.01 -27.88 1.26
CA THR A 158 -32.39 -26.52 1.65
C THR A 158 -31.84 -25.45 0.71
N GLY A 159 -30.97 -25.81 -0.24
CA GLY A 159 -30.26 -24.83 -1.07
C GLY A 159 -29.13 -24.08 -0.36
N HIS A 160 -28.72 -24.51 0.83
CA HIS A 160 -27.57 -23.97 1.57
C HIS A 160 -26.39 -24.94 1.51
N MET A 161 -25.24 -24.49 1.00
CA MET A 161 -24.00 -25.26 0.98
C MET A 161 -22.90 -24.51 1.75
N THR A 162 -22.35 -25.15 2.78
CA THR A 162 -21.18 -24.62 3.50
C THR A 162 -19.91 -25.33 3.06
N ILE A 163 -18.89 -24.55 2.71
CA ILE A 163 -17.50 -24.95 2.55
C ILE A 163 -16.82 -24.63 3.87
N GLN A 164 -16.33 -25.67 4.55
CA GLN A 164 -15.68 -25.54 5.85
C GLN A 164 -14.17 -25.49 5.66
N HIS A 165 -13.48 -24.67 6.46
CA HIS A 165 -12.03 -24.51 6.42
C HIS A 165 -11.52 -24.25 4.99
N VAL A 166 -11.97 -23.14 4.39
CA VAL A 166 -11.67 -22.77 3.01
C VAL A 166 -10.16 -22.82 2.74
N SER A 167 -9.79 -23.38 1.59
CA SER A 167 -8.40 -23.55 1.12
C SER A 167 -8.22 -22.96 -0.28
N ARG A 168 -6.97 -22.79 -0.75
CA ARG A 168 -6.73 -22.45 -2.18
C ARG A 168 -7.43 -23.37 -3.18
N SER A 169 -7.71 -24.62 -2.82
CA SER A 169 -8.40 -25.56 -3.73
C SER A 169 -9.89 -25.26 -3.91
N ASP A 170 -10.48 -24.44 -3.04
CA ASP A 170 -11.86 -23.99 -3.13
C ASP A 170 -12.01 -22.74 -4.00
N GLU A 171 -10.92 -22.13 -4.48
CA GLU A 171 -11.00 -21.06 -5.49
C GLU A 171 -11.54 -21.62 -6.82
N GLY A 172 -12.49 -20.90 -7.44
CA GLY A 172 -13.02 -21.29 -8.75
C GLY A 172 -14.37 -20.66 -9.09
N LEU A 173 -14.97 -21.15 -10.17
CA LEU A 173 -16.23 -20.65 -10.72
C LEU A 173 -17.41 -21.48 -10.23
N TYR A 174 -18.26 -20.88 -9.40
CA TYR A 174 -19.41 -21.54 -8.79
C TYR A 174 -20.73 -21.15 -9.47
N LYS A 175 -21.66 -22.11 -9.57
CA LYS A 175 -23.06 -21.87 -9.91
C LYS A 175 -23.97 -22.88 -9.20
N CYS A 176 -25.27 -22.62 -9.16
CA CYS A 176 -26.25 -23.57 -8.66
C CYS A 176 -27.39 -23.79 -9.66
N ASP A 177 -28.06 -24.93 -9.56
CA ASP A 177 -29.24 -25.31 -10.33
C ASP A 177 -30.35 -25.72 -9.39
N ILE A 178 -31.55 -25.21 -9.65
CA ILE A 178 -32.78 -25.63 -8.96
C ILE A 178 -33.67 -26.29 -9.99
N SER A 179 -33.99 -27.57 -9.77
CA SER A 179 -34.77 -28.36 -10.70
C SER A 179 -36.13 -27.71 -10.97
N GLY A 180 -36.41 -27.43 -12.24
CA GLY A 180 -37.64 -26.73 -12.68
C GLY A 180 -37.57 -25.20 -12.67
N HIS A 181 -36.52 -24.60 -12.10
CA HIS A 181 -36.31 -23.15 -12.05
C HIS A 181 -35.07 -22.70 -12.86
N GLY A 182 -34.12 -23.61 -13.11
CA GLY A 182 -32.95 -23.38 -13.94
C GLY A 182 -31.67 -23.08 -13.15
N GLU A 183 -30.65 -22.64 -13.89
CA GLU A 183 -29.32 -22.35 -13.34
C GLU A 183 -29.15 -20.88 -12.96
N SER A 184 -28.36 -20.62 -11.91
CA SER A 184 -27.86 -19.29 -11.60
C SER A 184 -26.79 -18.86 -12.60
N PRO A 185 -26.54 -17.55 -12.74
CA PRO A 185 -25.28 -17.05 -13.27
C PRO A 185 -24.09 -17.65 -12.50
N SER A 186 -22.91 -17.65 -13.11
CA SER A 186 -21.69 -18.10 -12.44
C SER A 186 -21.04 -16.96 -11.64
N SER A 187 -20.44 -17.29 -10.49
CA SER A 187 -19.70 -16.36 -9.64
C SER A 187 -18.33 -16.92 -9.30
N TRP A 188 -17.29 -16.10 -9.45
CA TRP A 188 -15.93 -16.47 -9.09
C TRP A 188 -15.70 -16.23 -7.60
N ILE A 189 -15.27 -17.27 -6.88
CA ILE A 189 -14.88 -17.17 -5.47
C ILE A 189 -13.36 -17.16 -5.41
N THR A 190 -12.79 -16.05 -4.95
CA THR A 190 -11.34 -15.89 -4.74
C THR A 190 -10.99 -16.24 -3.30
N VAL A 191 -9.95 -17.06 -3.11
CA VAL A 191 -9.45 -17.41 -1.78
C VAL A 191 -8.11 -16.71 -1.57
N THR A 192 -7.95 -16.00 -0.46
CA THR A 192 -6.71 -15.32 -0.09
C THR A 192 -6.06 -16.08 1.06
N GLY A 193 -4.79 -16.44 0.87
CA GLY A 193 -4.03 -17.15 1.90
C GLY A 193 -3.84 -16.27 3.13
N THR A 194 -3.90 -16.88 4.31
CA THR A 194 -3.26 -16.27 5.47
C THR A 194 -1.78 -16.16 5.16
N LEU A 195 -1.15 -15.00 5.42
CA LEU A 195 0.31 -14.92 5.52
C LEU A 195 0.73 -15.78 6.71
N THR A 196 0.74 -17.10 6.52
CA THR A 196 1.39 -18.03 7.41
C THR A 196 2.88 -17.83 7.17
N THR A 197 3.47 -17.00 8.03
CA THR A 197 4.88 -17.13 8.39
C THR A 197 5.08 -18.62 8.68
N THR A 198 5.57 -19.36 7.69
CA THR A 198 5.69 -20.81 7.75
C THR A 198 6.79 -21.13 8.75
N THR A 199 6.40 -21.30 10.01
CA THR A 199 7.28 -21.82 11.05
C THR A 199 7.46 -23.32 10.80
N LEU A 200 8.46 -23.67 10.00
CA LEU A 200 9.02 -25.02 9.94
C LEU A 200 9.63 -25.39 11.32
N PRO A 201 9.65 -26.69 11.70
CA PRO A 201 10.13 -27.15 13.00
C PRO A 201 11.63 -26.81 13.21
N PRO A 202 12.11 -26.71 14.47
CA PRO A 202 13.35 -26.02 14.80
C PRO A 202 14.55 -26.87 14.39
N THR A 203 15.10 -26.58 13.21
CA THR A 203 16.48 -26.98 12.90
C THR A 203 17.34 -25.73 13.00
N SER A 204 18.28 -25.83 13.94
CA SER A 204 19.31 -24.87 14.31
C SER A 204 19.83 -23.97 13.19
N ALA A 205 19.95 -22.70 13.55
CA ALA A 205 20.87 -21.67 13.05
C ALA A 205 20.29 -20.55 12.15
N LEU A 206 20.53 -19.34 12.65
CA LEU A 206 20.44 -17.98 12.11
C LEU A 206 19.05 -17.26 12.08
N PRO A 207 18.95 -16.06 12.69
CA PRO A 207 17.72 -15.26 12.69
C PRO A 207 17.49 -14.53 11.35
N PRO A 208 16.22 -14.29 10.96
CA PRO A 208 15.87 -13.70 9.66
C PRO A 208 15.87 -12.16 9.69
N HIS A 209 16.49 -11.59 8.66
CA HIS A 209 16.12 -10.33 7.99
C HIS A 209 15.64 -9.13 8.83
N SER A 210 16.52 -8.64 9.72
CA SER A 210 16.62 -7.21 10.08
C SER A 210 17.44 -6.40 9.05
N PHE A 211 17.70 -6.98 7.86
CA PHE A 211 18.64 -6.45 6.86
C PHE A 211 18.14 -5.24 6.05
N SER A 212 16.85 -4.88 6.11
CA SER A 212 16.34 -3.70 5.39
C SER A 212 16.44 -2.42 6.23
N LEU A 213 15.90 -2.42 7.45
CA LEU A 213 15.96 -1.25 8.33
C LEU A 213 17.38 -0.91 8.80
N HIS A 214 18.25 -1.90 9.05
CA HIS A 214 19.64 -1.62 9.44
C HIS A 214 20.48 -1.07 8.27
N ARG A 215 20.23 -1.50 7.02
CA ARG A 215 20.88 -0.92 5.84
C ARG A 215 20.42 0.51 5.60
N VAL A 216 19.11 0.78 5.68
CA VAL A 216 18.57 2.13 5.54
C VAL A 216 19.06 3.02 6.69
N PHE A 217 19.05 2.54 7.93
CA PHE A 217 19.57 3.27 9.08
C PHE A 217 21.07 3.53 8.98
N ARG A 218 21.89 2.56 8.54
CA ARG A 218 23.32 2.80 8.27
C ARG A 218 23.53 3.83 7.18
N VAL A 219 22.79 3.75 6.08
CA VAL A 219 22.92 4.71 4.97
C VAL A 219 22.53 6.12 5.42
N VAL A 220 21.44 6.25 6.18
CA VAL A 220 20.99 7.52 6.76
C VAL A 220 22.02 8.04 7.77
N LEU A 221 22.54 7.19 8.67
CA LEU A 221 23.59 7.57 9.63
C LEU A 221 24.87 8.04 8.91
N HIS A 222 25.30 7.33 7.86
CA HIS A 222 26.46 7.72 7.07
C HIS A 222 26.22 9.03 6.32
N LEU A 223 25.03 9.27 5.76
CA LEU A 223 24.71 10.55 5.12
C LEU A 223 24.69 11.70 6.13
N VAL A 224 24.08 11.51 7.30
CA VAL A 224 23.98 12.55 8.35
C VAL A 224 25.34 12.88 8.95
N VAL A 225 26.30 11.95 9.01
CA VAL A 225 27.64 12.21 9.57
C VAL A 225 28.65 12.64 8.50
N PHE A 226 28.62 12.00 7.33
CA PHE A 226 29.62 12.21 6.28
C PHE A 226 29.35 13.49 5.49
N CYS A 227 28.09 13.85 5.22
CA CYS A 227 27.76 15.09 4.52
C CYS A 227 28.20 16.36 5.27
N PRO A 228 27.93 16.57 6.57
CA PRO A 228 28.39 17.77 7.26
C PRO A 228 29.92 17.81 7.41
N TYR A 229 30.60 16.66 7.54
CA TYR A 229 32.06 16.62 7.58
C TYR A 229 32.68 17.00 6.22
N LEU A 230 32.14 16.48 5.12
CA LEU A 230 32.55 16.86 3.76
C LEU A 230 32.30 18.34 3.48
N ILE A 231 31.13 18.86 3.87
CA ILE A 231 30.81 20.29 3.69
C ILE A 231 31.75 21.15 4.53
N SER A 232 32.01 20.79 5.79
CA SER A 232 32.96 21.49 6.67
C SER A 232 34.39 21.50 6.12
N THR A 233 34.88 20.36 5.63
CA THR A 233 36.22 20.28 5.03
C THR A 233 36.33 21.07 3.74
N LEU A 234 35.31 21.05 2.88
CA LEU A 234 35.27 21.88 1.66
C LEU A 234 35.19 23.37 1.99
N LEU A 235 34.43 23.77 3.01
CA LEU A 235 34.39 25.15 3.50
C LEU A 235 35.74 25.58 4.07
N MET A 236 36.39 24.73 4.87
CA MET A 236 37.73 25.01 5.41
C MET A 236 38.78 25.13 4.29
N VAL A 237 38.76 24.26 3.28
CA VAL A 237 39.65 24.34 2.11
C VAL A 237 39.36 25.56 1.26
N SER A 238 38.08 25.92 1.07
CA SER A 238 37.65 27.12 0.35
C SER A 238 38.12 28.39 1.07
N LEU A 239 37.91 28.47 2.39
CA LEU A 239 38.36 29.57 3.23
C LEU A 239 39.90 29.64 3.31
N TYR A 240 40.58 28.51 3.31
CA TYR A 240 42.05 28.46 3.26
C TYR A 240 42.58 28.93 1.91
N ARG A 241 41.96 28.50 0.79
CA ARG A 241 42.30 29.00 -0.55
C ARG A 241 41.97 30.48 -0.72
N HIS A 242 40.89 30.97 -0.10
CA HIS A 242 40.54 32.38 -0.08
C HIS A 242 41.55 33.19 0.73
N ARG A 243 41.94 32.72 1.93
CA ARG A 243 43.01 33.33 2.73
C ARG A 243 44.37 33.27 2.04
N ALA A 244 44.69 32.21 1.31
CA ALA A 244 45.92 32.13 0.52
C ALA A 244 45.91 33.17 -0.62
N LYS A 245 44.77 33.39 -1.27
CA LYS A 245 44.60 34.47 -2.26
C LYS A 245 44.71 35.87 -1.63
N GLU A 246 44.13 36.08 -0.44
CA GLU A 246 44.30 37.35 0.31
C GLU A 246 45.73 37.58 0.79
N ILE A 247 46.43 36.56 1.29
CA ILE A 247 47.84 36.65 1.73
C ILE A 247 48.77 36.90 0.53
N THR A 248 48.47 36.33 -0.65
CA THR A 248 49.22 36.62 -1.88
C THR A 248 49.04 38.07 -2.33
N CYS A 249 47.83 38.64 -2.18
CA CYS A 249 47.60 40.08 -2.41
C CYS A 249 48.30 40.98 -1.38
N ILE A 250 48.35 40.60 -0.10
CA ILE A 250 48.99 41.39 0.98
C ILE A 250 50.53 41.39 0.84
N LEU A 251 51.13 40.31 0.33
CA LEU A 251 52.59 40.24 0.09
C LEU A 251 53.06 41.06 -1.12
N GLN A 252 52.15 41.55 -1.96
CA GLN A 252 52.46 42.34 -3.15
C GLN A 252 52.36 43.85 -2.92
N SER A 253 51.85 44.31 -1.76
CA SER A 253 51.60 45.74 -1.47
C SER A 253 52.59 46.42 -0.51
N HIS A 254 53.53 45.71 0.15
CA HIS A 254 54.51 46.35 1.05
C HIS A 254 55.93 45.72 1.02
N PRO A 255 56.94 46.40 0.44
CA PRO A 255 58.28 45.83 0.23
C PRO A 255 59.23 45.90 1.44
N LEU A 256 58.80 46.35 2.62
CA LEU A 256 59.69 46.57 3.78
C LEU A 256 59.59 45.55 4.92
N ARG A 257 58.66 44.60 4.89
CA ARG A 257 58.51 43.57 5.95
C ARG A 257 59.15 42.21 5.63
N LYS A 258 59.81 42.07 4.46
CA LYS A 258 60.56 40.85 4.10
C LYS A 258 61.73 40.60 5.06
N TYR A 259 62.43 41.64 5.53
CA TYR A 259 63.63 41.49 6.35
C TYR A 259 63.38 41.02 7.79
N VAL A 260 62.20 41.29 8.37
CA VAL A 260 61.90 40.90 9.76
C VAL A 260 61.45 39.43 9.86
N PHE A 261 60.82 38.89 8.81
CA PHE A 261 60.36 37.49 8.82
C PHE A 261 61.48 36.50 8.49
N THR A 262 62.46 36.88 7.67
CA THR A 262 63.61 36.02 7.35
C THR A 262 64.59 35.88 8.52
N SER A 263 64.74 36.91 9.37
CA SER A 263 65.59 36.83 10.56
C SER A 263 65.00 35.94 11.66
N MET A 264 63.67 35.93 11.82
CA MET A 264 62.98 35.07 12.79
C MET A 264 63.03 33.58 12.41
N LEU A 265 62.97 33.25 11.11
CA LEU A 265 63.10 31.86 10.62
C LEU A 265 64.54 31.31 10.73
N LEU A 266 65.57 32.16 10.60
CA LEU A 266 66.97 31.75 10.76
C LEU A 266 67.36 31.54 12.23
N MET A 267 66.75 32.27 13.17
CA MET A 267 66.92 32.02 14.61
C MET A 267 66.27 30.71 15.07
N GLN A 268 65.08 30.37 14.55
CA GLN A 268 64.40 29.11 14.88
C GLN A 268 65.15 27.88 14.35
N ARG A 269 65.73 27.94 13.13
CA ARG A 269 66.55 26.82 12.60
C ARG A 269 67.83 26.57 13.40
N LYS A 270 68.45 27.59 14.00
CA LYS A 270 69.65 27.40 14.86
C LYS A 270 69.33 26.73 16.20
N ILE A 271 68.14 26.92 16.77
CA ILE A 271 67.75 26.32 18.05
C ILE A 271 67.38 24.84 17.89
N THR A 272 66.72 24.45 16.79
CA THR A 272 66.33 23.05 16.57
C THR A 272 67.51 22.13 16.23
N THR A 273 68.59 22.67 15.66
CA THR A 273 69.77 21.86 15.30
C THR A 273 70.64 21.51 16.52
N THR A 274 70.60 22.31 17.59
CA THR A 274 71.33 22.02 18.85
C THR A 274 70.56 21.06 19.76
N ALA A 275 69.23 20.98 19.64
CA ALA A 275 68.40 20.05 20.41
C ALA A 275 68.40 18.62 19.86
N ALA A 276 68.67 18.43 18.56
CA ALA A 276 68.71 17.10 17.93
C ALA A 276 70.02 16.31 18.21
N PHE A 277 71.09 16.96 18.70
CA PHE A 277 72.35 16.29 19.01
C PHE A 277 72.50 15.81 20.48
N ARG A 278 71.51 16.06 21.35
CA ARG A 278 71.51 15.56 22.74
C ARG A 278 70.54 14.40 23.01
N CYS A 279 69.89 13.84 21.98
CA CYS A 279 69.04 12.65 22.10
C CYS A 279 69.74 11.36 21.60
N PHE A 280 71.07 11.42 21.40
CA PHE A 280 71.92 10.31 20.99
C PHE A 280 73.10 10.14 21.96
N THR A 281 72.84 10.10 23.27
CA THR A 281 73.66 9.45 24.31
C THR A 281 72.98 9.68 25.67
N LEU A 282 72.70 8.56 26.35
CA LEU A 282 72.04 8.37 27.66
C LEU A 282 70.52 8.19 27.62
#